data_AF-A0A0F9E7D0-F1
#
_entry.id   AF-A0A0F9E7D0-F1
#
_cell.length_a   1.000
_cell.length_b   1.000
_cell.length_c   1.000
_cell.angle_alpha   90.00
_cell.angle_beta   90.00
_cell.angle_gamma   90.00
#
_symmetry.space_group_name_H-M   'P 1'
#
loop_
_entity.id
_entity.type
_entity.pdbx_description
1 polymer ?
#
loop_
_entity_poly.entity_id
_entity_poly.type
_entity_poly.pdbx_seq_one_letter_code
_entity_poly.pdbx_strand_id
1 'polypeptide(L)' 'MTPKQERFVEEYLIDLNATQAAVRAGYSEKNAGKIGPELLGKTRVVVAIADAVAKRSERTEITQDQV' A
#
# COMPACT_ATOMS: atom_id res chain seq x y z
N MET A 1 -10.96 5.66 -5.93
CA MET A 1 -10.72 4.55 -4.97
C MET A 1 -11.54 4.84 -3.71
N THR A 2 -11.63 3.98 -2.68
CA THR A 2 -12.26 4.41 -1.42
C THR A 2 -11.22 5.06 -0.50
N PRO A 3 -11.60 5.97 0.42
CA PRO A 3 -10.64 6.60 1.32
C PRO A 3 -9.82 5.60 2.16
N LYS A 4 -10.43 4.47 2.57
CA LYS A 4 -9.71 3.41 3.29
C LYS A 4 -8.70 2.66 2.39
N GLN A 5 -9.01 2.49 1.11
CA GLN A 5 -8.06 1.90 0.15
C GLN A 5 -6.89 2.84 -0.15
N GLU A 6 -7.14 4.15 -0.23
CA GLU A 6 -6.08 5.17 -0.36
C GLU A 6 -5.16 5.16 0.85
N ARG A 7 -5.72 5.21 2.06
CA ARG A 7 -4.92 5.07 3.29
C ARG A 7 -4.14 3.76 3.33
N PHE A 8 -4.73 2.64 2.90
CA PHE A 8 -4.03 1.36 2.84
C PHE A 8 -2.79 1.42 1.93
N VAL A 9 -2.89 2.05 0.75
CA VAL A 9 -1.74 2.22 -0.15
C VAL A 9 -0.64 3.03 0.52
N GLU A 10 -0.99 4.17 1.14
CA GLU A 10 -0.03 5.02 1.86
C GLU A 10 0.69 4.26 2.97
N GLU A 11 -0.05 3.54 3.81
CA GLU A 11 0.49 2.78 4.95
C GLU A 11 1.32 1.58 4.51
N TYR A 12 0.90 0.88 3.45
CA TYR A 12 1.63 -0.26 2.90
C TYR A 12 3.00 0.14 2.38
N LEU A 13 3.13 1.33 1.79
CA LEU A 13 4.41 1.84 1.27
C LEU A 13 5.39 2.30 2.36
N ILE A 14 5.01 2.24 3.64
CA ILE A 14 5.90 2.56 4.75
C ILE A 14 6.74 1.35 5.14
N ASP A 15 6.13 0.17 5.29
CA ASP A 15 6.78 -1.02 5.85
C ASP A 15 6.51 -2.32 5.07
N LEU A 16 5.77 -2.25 3.96
CA LEU A 16 5.36 -3.37 3.12
C LEU A 16 4.60 -4.48 3.90
N ASN A 17 3.97 -4.13 5.02
CA ASN A 17 3.17 -5.03 5.83
C ASN A 17 1.68 -4.85 5.57
N ALA A 18 1.09 -5.72 4.75
CA ALA A 18 -0.32 -5.63 4.36
C ALA A 18 -1.29 -5.70 5.54
N THR A 19 -1.00 -6.52 6.56
CA THR A 19 -1.86 -6.65 7.73
C THR A 19 -1.86 -5.35 8.54
N GLN A 20 -0.67 -4.82 8.84
CA GLN A 20 -0.55 -3.58 9.62
C GLN A 20 -1.06 -2.37 8.83
N ALA A 21 -0.84 -2.33 7.52
CA ALA A 21 -1.41 -1.30 6.65
C ALA A 21 -2.95 -1.32 6.67
N ALA A 22 -3.57 -2.51 6.67
CA ALA A 22 -5.02 -2.63 6.78
C ALA A 22 -5.53 -2.13 8.15
N VAL A 23 -4.83 -2.44 9.25
CA VAL A 23 -5.17 -1.92 10.58
C VAL A 23 -5.10 -0.38 10.60
N ARG A 24 -3.98 0.20 10.17
CA ARG A 24 -3.78 1.67 10.14
C ARG A 24 -4.74 2.37 9.18
N ALA A 25 -5.18 1.69 8.12
CA ALA A 25 -6.22 2.16 7.21
C ALA A 25 -7.65 2.09 7.77
N GLY A 26 -7.81 1.64 9.02
CA GLY A 26 -9.08 1.59 9.72
C GLY A 26 -9.96 0.40 9.31
N TYR A 27 -9.37 -0.69 8.82
CA TYR A 27 -10.06 -1.97 8.70
C TYR A 27 -10.08 -2.70 10.06
N SER A 28 -11.00 -3.66 10.20
CA SER A 28 -11.11 -4.44 11.44
C SER A 28 -9.81 -5.19 11.72
N GLU A 29 -9.21 -4.98 12.90
CA GLU A 29 -7.99 -5.67 13.34
C GLU A 29 -8.14 -7.19 13.29
N LYS A 30 -9.28 -7.70 13.75
CA LYS A 30 -9.61 -9.13 13.71
C LYS A 30 -9.55 -9.73 12.31
N ASN A 31 -9.88 -8.95 11.28
CA ASN A 31 -9.92 -9.39 9.89
C ASN A 31 -8.76 -8.85 9.05
N ALA A 32 -7.87 -8.02 9.60
CA ALA A 32 -6.81 -7.35 8.86
C ALA A 32 -5.87 -8.35 8.16
N GLY A 33 -5.61 -9.51 8.78
CA GLY A 33 -4.81 -10.57 8.18
C GLY A 33 -5.42 -11.21 6.93
N LYS A 34 -6.74 -11.09 6.72
CA LYS A 34 -7.43 -11.50 5.47
C LYS A 34 -7.60 -10.33 4.51
N ILE A 35 -7.99 -9.17 5.05
CA ILE A 35 -8.26 -7.96 4.27
C ILE A 35 -7.01 -7.45 3.56
N GLY A 36 -5.83 -7.47 4.21
CA GLY A 36 -4.57 -7.01 3.61
C GLY A 36 -4.25 -7.74 2.29
N PRO A 37 -4.16 -9.09 2.29
CA PRO A 37 -3.97 -9.87 1.07
C PRO A 37 -5.07 -9.65 0.02
N GLU A 38 -6.34 -9.56 0.42
CA GLU A 38 -7.43 -9.26 -0.51
C GLU A 38 -7.31 -7.88 -1.18
N LEU A 39 -6.82 -6.88 -0.43
CA LEU A 39 -6.57 -5.55 -0.99
C LEU A 39 -5.41 -5.59 -1.99
N LEU A 40 -4.34 -6.32 -1.69
CA LEU A 40 -3.24 -6.55 -2.64
C LEU A 40 -3.67 -7.35 -3.87
N GLY A 41 -4.74 -8.15 -3.79
CA GLY A 41 -5.32 -8.84 -4.94
C GLY A 41 -6.20 -7.96 -5.84
N LYS A 42 -6.58 -6.74 -5.41
CA LYS A 42 -7.44 -5.86 -6.20
C LYS A 42 -6.62 -5.03 -7.17
N THR A 43 -6.88 -5.17 -8.47
CA THR A 43 -6.18 -4.45 -9.55
C THR A 43 -6.04 -2.96 -9.29
N ARG A 44 -7.12 -2.29 -8.86
CA ARG A 44 -7.12 -0.86 -8.53
C ARG A 44 -6.16 -0.46 -7.40
N VAL A 45 -5.93 -1.34 -6.42
CA VAL A 45 -4.98 -1.09 -5.31
C VAL A 45 -3.56 -1.33 -5.80
N VAL A 46 -3.32 -2.41 -6.55
CA VAL A 46 -1.99 -2.71 -7.13
C VAL A 46 -1.51 -1.60 -8.04
N VAL A 47 -2.39 -1.09 -8.93
CA VAL A 47 -2.09 0.05 -9.80
C VAL A 47 -1.74 1.28 -8.97
N ALA A 48 -2.52 1.59 -7.94
CA ALA A 48 -2.24 2.73 -7.08
C ALA A 48 -0.91 2.60 -6.30
N ILE A 49 -0.54 1.39 -5.88
CA ILE A 49 0.78 1.12 -5.27
C ILE A 49 1.88 1.39 -6.30
N ALA A 50 1.75 0.86 -7.52
CA ALA A 50 2.75 1.05 -8.57
C ALA A 50 2.92 2.54 -8.93
N ASP A 51 1.82 3.28 -9.09
CA ASP A 51 1.84 4.72 -9.35
C ASP A 51 2.52 5.50 -8.21
N ALA A 52 2.24 5.13 -6.96
CA ALA A 52 2.83 5.79 -5.79
C ALA A 52 4.32 5.46 -5.61
N VAL A 53 4.75 4.24 -5.98
CA VAL A 53 6.18 3.88 -6.05
C VAL A 53 6.88 4.69 -7.14
N ALA A 54 6.32 4.76 -8.35
CA ALA A 54 6.88 5.52 -9.46
C ALA A 54 7.04 7.01 -9.11
N LYS A 55 6.01 7.62 -8.53
CA LYS A 55 6.06 9.01 -8.02
C LYS A 55 7.13 9.21 -6.95
N ARG A 56 7.36 8.21 -6.08
CA ARG A 56 8.44 8.27 -5.08
C ARG A 56 9.81 8.25 -5.77
N SER A 57 10.00 7.33 -6.72
CA SER A 57 11.25 7.20 -7.49
C SER A 57 11.58 8.46 -8.28
N GLU A 58 10.59 9.08 -8.93
CA GLU A 58 10.77 10.36 -9.64
C GLU A 58 11.19 11.49 -8.70
N ARG A 59 10.61 11.55 -7.50
CA ARG A 59 10.96 12.58 -6.51
C ARG A 59 12.35 12.38 -5.90
N THR A 60 12.80 11.14 -5.76
CA THR A 60 14.08 10.84 -5.11
C THR A 60 15.25 10.78 -6.08
N GLU A 61 15.05 10.65 -7.40
CA GLU A 61 16.10 10.29 -8.38
C GLU A 61 16.93 9.03 -8.01
N ILE A 62 16.56 8.32 -6.93
CA ILE A 62 17.15 7.08 -6.48
C ILE A 62 16.40 5.94 -7.16
N THR A 63 17.03 5.37 -8.18
CA THR A 63 16.69 4.05 -8.68
C THR A 63 17.09 3.00 -7.64
N GLN A 64 16.40 1.86 -7.62
CA GLN A 64 16.72 0.72 -6.74
C GLN A 64 18.13 0.14 -6.99
N ASP A 65 18.85 0.63 -8.02
CA ASP A 65 20.25 0.33 -8.33
C ASP A 65 21.28 1.11 -7.49
N GLN A 66 20.86 1.99 -6.57
CA GLN A 66 21.77 2.81 -5.75
C GLN A 66 21.82 2.44 -4.26
N VAL A 67 21.44 1.22 -3.88
CA VAL A 67 21.54 0.72 -2.49
C VAL A 67 22.60 -0.37 -2.37
#